data_AF-A0A2E4CCR7-F1
#
_entry.id   AF-A0A2E4CCR7-F1
#
_cell.length_a   1.000
_cell.length_b   1.000
_cell.length_c   1.000
_cell.angle_alpha   90.00
_cell.angle_beta   90.00
_cell.angle_gamma   90.00
#
_symmetry.space_group_name_H-M   'P 1'
#
loop_
_entity.id
_entity.type
_entity.pdbx_description
1 polymer ?
#
loop_
_entity_poly.entity_id
_entity_poly.type
_entity_poly.pdbx_seq_one_letter_code
_entity_poly.pdbx_strand_id
1 'polypeptide(L)'
;MYMTRSRTRASRCIETLQRRWKRYHHRIDPITREPVRFPIFVHVHEGGDSVFSARTLAEYVRVSGDYRNPLTRQPFNRCEVLRLARIVGDPNLAEQEVREAERKRAAEQESLRTWFLGELENDIYMLRDFARRPTSTMPYSTSFVVRQMLAVTFPSLIVNIVRILRLGESYGEHLFVELRSTVRIMRTCMEEEEALTPQFTTALVVFDQFLNDLEHHVQDGTLLAGTTANVVIGGMNIRLNLRDI
;
A
#
# COMPACT_ATOMS: atom_id res chain seq x y z
N MET A 1 29.18 38.53 -22.61
CA MET A 1 29.74 37.25 -22.12
C MET A 1 28.63 36.49 -21.38
N TYR A 2 27.98 35.52 -22.04
CA TYR A 2 26.80 34.86 -21.48
C TYR A 2 27.21 33.83 -20.41
N MET A 3 26.80 34.06 -19.16
CA MET A 3 26.88 33.04 -18.11
C MET A 3 25.99 31.85 -18.49
N THR A 4 26.60 30.68 -18.67
CA THR A 4 25.87 29.42 -18.89
C THR A 4 25.04 29.09 -17.64
N ARG A 5 23.82 28.56 -17.84
CA ARG A 5 22.88 28.21 -16.76
C ARG A 5 23.50 27.30 -15.68
N SER A 6 24.50 26.48 -16.02
CA SER A 6 25.21 25.63 -15.05
C SER A 6 26.11 26.42 -14.08
N ARG A 7 26.84 27.44 -14.57
CA ARG A 7 27.68 28.32 -13.74
C ARG A 7 26.86 29.06 -12.69
N THR A 8 25.66 29.50 -13.08
CA THR A 8 24.73 30.21 -12.17
C THR A 8 24.23 29.32 -11.02
N ARG A 9 24.01 28.02 -11.26
CA ARG A 9 23.59 27.05 -10.24
C ARG A 9 24.74 26.70 -9.28
N ALA A 10 25.95 26.49 -9.81
CA ALA A 10 27.13 26.19 -9.00
C ALA A 10 27.46 27.34 -8.04
N SER A 11 27.46 28.58 -8.52
CA SER A 11 27.69 29.78 -7.69
C SER A 11 26.65 29.90 -6.56
N ARG A 12 25.35 29.69 -6.85
CA ARG A 12 24.31 29.71 -5.81
C ARG A 12 24.51 28.62 -4.75
N CYS A 13 24.97 27.43 -5.16
CA CYS A 13 25.26 26.34 -4.24
C CYS A 13 26.44 26.69 -3.32
N ILE A 14 27.52 27.24 -3.89
CA ILE A 14 28.70 27.70 -3.15
C ILE A 14 28.32 28.80 -2.16
N GLU A 15 27.56 29.82 -2.59
CA GLU A 15 27.08 30.87 -1.70
C GLU A 15 26.25 30.32 -0.53
N THR A 16 25.38 29.34 -0.81
CA THR A 16 24.55 28.70 0.22
C THR A 16 25.41 27.97 1.25
N LEU A 17 26.43 27.25 0.79
CA LEU A 17 27.40 26.55 1.65
C LEU A 17 28.23 27.53 2.48
N GLN A 18 28.70 28.64 1.88
CA GLN A 18 29.43 29.68 2.59
C GLN A 18 28.58 30.39 3.65
N ARG A 19 27.31 30.71 3.35
CA ARG A 19 26.38 31.30 4.33
C ARG A 19 26.13 30.34 5.49
N ARG A 20 25.96 29.05 5.21
CA ARG A 20 25.83 28.02 6.26
C ARG A 20 27.08 27.92 7.12
N TRP A 21 28.27 27.90 6.52
CA TRP A 21 29.53 27.90 7.27
C TRP A 21 29.63 29.10 8.21
N LYS A 22 29.43 30.32 7.68
CA LYS A 22 29.46 31.54 8.49
C LYS A 22 28.49 31.48 9.67
N ARG A 23 27.28 30.95 9.45
CA ARG A 23 26.25 30.85 10.49
C ARG A 23 26.55 29.80 11.56
N TYR A 24 27.17 28.67 11.21
CA TYR A 24 27.17 27.48 12.07
C TYR A 24 28.56 26.98 12.51
N HIS A 25 29.66 27.53 11.99
CA HIS A 25 31.03 27.05 12.32
C HIS A 25 31.40 27.12 13.82
N HIS A 26 30.73 27.99 14.60
CA HIS A 26 30.95 28.13 16.04
C HIS A 26 30.13 27.12 16.87
N ARG A 27 29.20 26.38 16.26
CA ARG A 27 28.43 25.34 16.94
C ARG A 27 29.36 24.15 17.24
N ILE A 28 29.04 23.44 18.32
CA ILE A 28 29.72 22.20 18.70
C ILE A 28 28.99 21.02 18.06
N ASP A 29 29.73 20.11 17.44
CA ASP A 29 29.22 18.87 16.88
C ASP A 29 28.84 17.91 18.03
N PRO A 30 27.58 17.46 18.12
CA PRO A 30 27.14 16.57 19.20
C PRO A 30 27.88 15.22 19.24
N ILE A 31 28.45 14.77 18.12
CA ILE A 31 29.12 13.47 18.03
C ILE A 31 30.56 13.57 18.54
N THR A 32 31.35 14.51 18.03
CA THR A 32 32.77 14.64 18.41
C THR A 32 33.02 15.54 19.62
N ARG A 33 32.04 16.38 19.98
CA ARG A 33 32.19 17.48 20.96
C ARG A 33 33.24 18.53 20.56
N GLU A 34 33.57 18.60 19.28
CA GLU A 34 34.47 19.62 18.71
C GLU A 34 33.66 20.66 17.90
N PRO A 35 34.23 21.82 17.57
CA PRO A 35 33.62 22.75 16.63
C PRO A 35 33.27 22.07 15.30
N VAL A 36 32.09 22.36 14.77
CA VAL A 36 31.57 21.76 13.54
C VAL A 36 32.52 22.05 12.37
N ARG A 37 32.88 20.98 11.63
CA ARG A 37 33.77 21.05 10.47
C ARG A 37 32.99 21.07 9.17
N PHE A 38 33.53 21.72 8.15
CA PHE A 38 32.94 21.74 6.81
C PHE A 38 33.13 20.36 6.12
N PRO A 39 32.14 19.85 5.37
CA PRO A 39 30.81 20.43 5.13
C PRO A 39 29.83 20.25 6.29
N ILE A 40 28.94 21.23 6.48
CA ILE A 40 27.96 21.25 7.58
C ILE A 40 26.65 20.60 7.15
N PHE A 41 26.12 19.71 8.00
CA PHE A 41 24.77 19.18 7.89
C PHE A 41 23.87 19.80 8.97
N VAL A 42 22.64 20.18 8.59
CA VAL A 42 21.65 20.77 9.49
C VAL A 42 20.37 19.97 9.40
N HIS A 43 19.96 19.38 10.51
CA HIS A 43 18.69 18.68 10.65
C HIS A 43 17.71 19.57 11.40
N VAL A 44 16.51 19.74 10.83
CA VAL A 44 15.46 20.58 11.40
C VAL A 44 14.40 19.67 12.02
N HIS A 45 14.11 19.89 13.29
CA HIS A 45 13.13 19.13 14.06
C HIS A 45 12.26 20.06 14.91
N GLU A 46 11.23 19.50 15.56
CA GLU A 46 10.28 20.26 16.40
C GLU A 46 10.98 21.08 17.51
N GLY A 47 12.05 20.52 18.08
CA GLY A 47 12.88 21.18 19.10
C GLY A 47 13.93 22.17 18.58
N GLY A 48 13.98 22.47 17.28
CA GLY A 48 14.95 23.40 16.68
C GLY A 48 15.88 22.77 15.62
N ASP A 49 17.08 23.31 15.48
CA ASP A 49 18.08 22.83 14.52
C ASP A 49 19.27 22.12 15.19
N SER A 50 19.51 20.87 14.78
CA SER A 50 20.71 20.11 15.13
C SER A 50 21.75 20.25 14.03
N VAL A 51 22.99 20.60 14.40
CA VAL A 51 24.07 20.88 13.46
C VAL A 51 25.20 19.87 13.66
N PHE A 52 25.66 19.28 12.56
CA PHE A 52 26.70 18.25 12.55
C PHE A 52 27.78 18.54 11.51
N SER A 53 28.99 18.06 11.75
CA SER A 53 29.96 17.87 10.68
C SER A 53 29.46 16.72 9.81
N ALA A 54 29.18 16.98 8.53
CA ALA A 54 28.49 16.02 7.67
C ALA A 54 29.28 14.72 7.51
N ARG A 55 30.62 14.79 7.46
CA ARG A 55 31.48 13.60 7.38
C ARG A 55 31.38 12.73 8.64
N THR A 56 31.37 13.35 9.82
CA THR A 56 31.21 12.65 11.10
C THR A 56 29.83 12.00 11.18
N LEU A 57 28.78 12.71 10.80
CA LEU A 57 27.42 12.15 10.81
C LEU A 57 27.29 10.98 9.82
N ALA A 58 27.84 11.10 8.63
CA ALA A 58 27.85 10.02 7.64
C ALA A 58 28.59 8.78 8.17
N GLU A 59 29.75 8.96 8.80
CA GLU A 59 30.50 7.87 9.42
C GLU A 59 29.73 7.22 10.57
N TYR A 60 29.08 8.03 11.41
CA TYR A 60 28.22 7.52 12.48
C TYR A 60 27.10 6.65 11.93
N VAL A 61 26.35 7.13 10.93
CA VAL A 61 25.25 6.38 10.30
C VAL A 61 25.78 5.09 9.67
N ARG A 62 26.94 5.15 9.00
CA ARG A 62 27.58 3.99 8.38
C ARG A 62 27.99 2.92 9.38
N VAL A 63 28.58 3.32 10.51
CA VAL A 63 29.06 2.39 11.54
C VAL A 63 27.92 1.83 12.38
N SER A 64 26.95 2.67 12.75
CA SER A 64 25.84 2.27 13.61
C SER A 64 24.70 1.58 12.85
N GLY A 65 24.53 1.88 11.57
CA GLY A 65 23.32 1.55 10.82
C GLY A 65 22.07 2.30 11.29
N ASP A 66 22.21 3.29 12.18
CA ASP A 66 21.09 4.06 12.74
C ASP A 66 20.92 5.38 11.98
N TYR A 67 19.84 5.48 11.19
CA TYR A 67 19.46 6.69 10.45
C TYR A 67 18.70 7.71 11.30
N ARG A 68 18.91 7.70 12.62
CA ARG A 68 18.35 8.68 13.55
C ARG A 68 19.38 9.72 13.93
N ASN A 69 18.87 10.90 14.27
CA ASN A 69 19.66 11.95 14.89
C ASN A 69 20.26 11.42 16.21
N PRO A 70 21.61 11.45 16.37
CA PRO A 70 22.27 10.95 17.59
C PRO A 70 21.83 11.65 18.87
N LEU A 71 21.40 12.92 18.77
CA LEU A 71 21.00 13.76 19.90
C LEU A 71 19.52 13.56 20.24
N THR A 72 18.63 13.71 19.26
CA THR A 72 17.17 13.71 19.49
C THR A 72 16.51 12.36 19.31
N ARG A 73 17.23 11.37 18.75
CA ARG A 73 16.73 10.06 18.34
C ARG A 73 15.61 10.09 17.31
N GLN A 74 15.32 11.24 16.71
CA GLN A 74 14.34 11.36 15.64
C GLN A 74 14.93 10.84 14.32
N PRO A 75 14.15 10.12 13.48
CA PRO A 75 14.63 9.62 12.20
C PRO A 75 14.91 10.77 11.23
N PHE A 76 16.01 10.66 10.49
CA PHE A 76 16.21 11.51 9.32
C PHE A 76 15.20 11.14 8.25
N ASN A 77 14.61 12.12 7.58
CA ASN A 77 13.76 11.82 6.45
C ASN A 77 14.61 11.44 5.22
N ARG A 78 13.98 10.77 4.25
CA ARG A 78 14.66 10.33 3.01
C ARG A 78 15.43 11.45 2.30
N CYS A 79 14.86 12.66 2.24
CA CYS A 79 15.52 13.80 1.58
C CYS A 79 16.77 14.25 2.33
N GLU A 80 16.76 14.15 3.66
CA GLU A 80 17.89 14.46 4.52
C GLU A 80 19.03 13.46 4.36
N VAL A 81 18.72 12.17 4.30
CA VAL A 81 19.70 11.11 4.06
C VAL A 81 20.33 11.25 2.66
N LEU A 82 19.52 11.46 1.63
CA LEU A 82 20.01 11.70 0.26
C LEU A 82 20.85 12.98 0.16
N ARG A 83 20.50 14.01 0.93
CA ARG A 83 21.28 15.25 1.00
C ARG A 83 22.61 15.02 1.72
N LEU A 84 22.62 14.24 2.80
CA LEU A 84 23.84 13.86 3.51
C LEU A 84 24.78 13.11 2.57
N ALA A 85 24.30 12.05 1.93
CA ALA A 85 25.01 11.27 0.92
C ALA A 85 25.64 12.16 -0.16
N ARG A 86 24.87 13.12 -0.71
CA ARG A 86 25.36 14.08 -1.70
C ARG A 86 26.44 15.02 -1.16
N ILE A 87 26.31 15.48 0.08
CA ILE A 87 27.28 16.39 0.71
C ILE A 87 28.63 15.70 0.92
N VAL A 88 28.60 14.43 1.35
CA VAL A 88 29.83 13.67 1.61
C VAL A 88 30.37 12.96 0.36
N GLY A 89 29.57 12.85 -0.69
CA GLY A 89 29.93 12.14 -1.92
C GLY A 89 29.90 10.62 -1.79
N ASP A 90 29.06 10.09 -0.90
CA ASP A 90 28.95 8.66 -0.63
C ASP A 90 27.62 8.10 -1.17
N PRO A 91 27.64 7.36 -2.29
CA PRO A 91 26.43 6.78 -2.88
C PRO A 91 25.87 5.61 -2.05
N ASN A 92 26.69 4.93 -1.24
CA ASN A 92 26.25 3.74 -0.50
C ASN A 92 25.21 4.09 0.57
N LEU A 93 25.37 5.25 1.22
CA LEU A 93 24.41 5.80 2.17
C LEU A 93 23.03 6.04 1.55
N ALA A 94 22.99 6.45 0.27
CA ALA A 94 21.73 6.64 -0.45
C ALA A 94 21.10 5.29 -0.84
N GLU A 95 21.90 4.33 -1.28
CA GLU A 95 21.41 3.00 -1.66
C GLU A 95 20.82 2.23 -0.49
N GLN A 96 21.45 2.28 0.68
CA GLN A 96 20.97 1.53 1.84
C GLN A 96 19.61 2.06 2.34
N GLU A 97 19.43 3.38 2.43
CA GLU A 97 18.13 3.99 2.75
C GLU A 97 17.05 3.64 1.71
N VAL A 98 17.40 3.62 0.43
CA VAL A 98 16.46 3.19 -0.63
C VAL A 98 16.06 1.73 -0.43
N ARG A 99 17.01 0.84 -0.18
CA ARG A 99 16.74 -0.59 0.07
C ARG A 99 15.91 -0.80 1.34
N GLU A 100 16.17 -0.07 2.41
CA GLU A 100 15.38 -0.15 3.65
C GLU A 100 13.95 0.36 3.45
N ALA A 101 13.78 1.48 2.73
CA ALA A 101 12.47 1.98 2.36
C ALA A 101 11.70 1.00 1.45
N GLU A 102 12.38 0.36 0.50
CA GLU A 102 11.81 -0.69 -0.34
C GLU A 102 11.40 -1.92 0.46
N ARG A 103 12.25 -2.39 1.37
CA ARG A 103 11.93 -3.52 2.28
C ARG A 103 10.73 -3.20 3.17
N LYS A 104 10.68 -1.99 3.73
CA LYS A 104 9.56 -1.56 4.56
C LYS A 104 8.26 -1.52 3.76
N ARG A 105 8.30 -0.97 2.55
CA ARG A 105 7.14 -0.97 1.63
C ARG A 105 6.71 -2.39 1.26
N ALA A 106 7.66 -3.27 0.95
CA ALA A 106 7.36 -4.67 0.65
C ALA A 106 6.72 -5.38 1.86
N ALA A 107 7.22 -5.13 3.08
CA ALA A 107 6.64 -5.69 4.30
C ALA A 107 5.24 -5.13 4.59
N GLU A 108 5.01 -3.83 4.37
CA GLU A 108 3.69 -3.20 4.48
C GLU A 108 2.71 -3.78 3.44
N GLN A 109 3.16 -3.95 2.19
CA GLN A 109 2.37 -4.58 1.14
C GLN A 109 2.02 -6.04 1.47
N GLU A 110 2.98 -6.82 1.97
CA GLU A 110 2.75 -8.21 2.36
C GLU A 110 1.81 -8.32 3.58
N SER A 111 1.93 -7.40 4.54
CA SER A 111 1.01 -7.33 5.68
C SER A 111 -0.42 -7.01 5.24
N LEU A 112 -0.60 -6.04 4.34
CA LEU A 112 -1.90 -5.71 3.78
C LEU A 112 -2.47 -6.87 2.99
N ARG A 113 -1.64 -7.53 2.17
CA ARG A 113 -2.00 -8.71 1.40
C ARG A 113 -2.50 -9.83 2.31
N THR A 114 -1.75 -10.14 3.37
CA THR A 114 -2.12 -11.17 4.36
C THR A 114 -3.47 -10.85 5.00
N TRP A 115 -3.69 -9.59 5.35
CA TRP A 115 -4.97 -9.16 5.93
C TRP A 115 -6.14 -9.35 4.95
N PHE A 116 -6.00 -8.91 3.70
CA PHE A 116 -7.06 -9.09 2.69
C PHE A 116 -7.35 -10.56 2.39
N LEU A 117 -6.33 -11.42 2.38
CA LEU A 117 -6.51 -12.86 2.23
C LEU A 117 -7.31 -13.45 3.39
N GLY A 118 -7.03 -13.05 4.63
CA GLY A 118 -7.80 -13.49 5.80
C GLY A 118 -9.27 -13.07 5.75
N GLU A 119 -9.55 -11.82 5.33
CA GLU A 119 -10.94 -11.35 5.13
C GLU A 119 -11.65 -12.14 4.04
N LEU A 120 -10.95 -12.44 2.94
CA LEU A 120 -11.51 -13.20 1.84
C LEU A 120 -11.76 -14.67 2.21
N GLU A 121 -10.84 -15.30 2.94
CA GLU A 121 -11.03 -16.66 3.46
C GLU A 121 -12.23 -16.72 4.42
N ASN A 122 -12.39 -15.69 5.26
CA ASN A 122 -13.54 -15.56 6.16
C ASN A 122 -14.85 -15.38 5.37
N ASP A 123 -14.87 -14.53 4.35
CA ASP A 123 -16.04 -14.35 3.47
C ASP A 123 -16.41 -15.67 2.77
N ILE A 124 -15.44 -16.39 2.21
CA ILE A 124 -15.65 -17.71 1.59
C ILE A 124 -16.15 -18.73 2.62
N TYR A 125 -15.56 -18.75 3.83
CA TYR A 125 -15.98 -19.64 4.90
C TYR A 125 -17.44 -19.40 5.29
N MET A 126 -17.83 -18.14 5.49
CA MET A 126 -19.20 -17.76 5.82
C MET A 126 -20.19 -18.23 4.73
N LEU A 127 -19.84 -18.09 3.45
CA LEU A 127 -20.65 -18.57 2.33
C LEU A 127 -20.77 -20.11 2.31
N ARG A 128 -19.67 -20.83 2.57
CA ARG A 128 -19.67 -22.29 2.64
C ARG A 128 -20.46 -22.84 3.82
N ASP A 129 -20.28 -22.24 4.99
CA ASP A 129 -20.98 -22.65 6.21
C ASP A 129 -22.48 -22.46 6.06
N PHE A 130 -22.89 -21.32 5.47
CA PHE A 130 -24.28 -21.08 5.12
C PHE A 130 -24.86 -22.17 4.22
N ALA A 131 -24.16 -22.50 3.13
CA ALA A 131 -24.62 -23.50 2.18
C ALA A 131 -24.74 -24.93 2.77
N ARG A 132 -23.99 -25.22 3.83
CA ARG A 132 -23.99 -26.54 4.48
C ARG A 132 -25.01 -26.68 5.60
N ARG A 133 -25.59 -25.57 6.07
CA ARG A 133 -26.56 -25.61 7.17
C ARG A 133 -27.92 -26.08 6.67
N PRO A 134 -28.50 -27.15 7.26
CA PRO A 134 -29.84 -27.57 6.91
C PRO A 134 -30.85 -26.48 7.30
N THR A 135 -31.73 -26.14 6.35
CA THR A 135 -32.79 -25.11 6.46
C THR A 135 -33.67 -25.27 7.70
N SER A 136 -33.80 -26.48 8.23
CA SER A 136 -34.56 -26.80 9.44
C SER A 136 -33.93 -26.31 10.76
N THR A 137 -32.67 -25.87 10.76
CA THR A 137 -31.95 -25.45 11.98
C THR A 137 -31.75 -23.93 12.09
N MET A 138 -32.25 -23.15 11.14
CA MET A 138 -32.13 -21.69 11.16
C MET A 138 -33.28 -21.05 11.97
N PRO A 139 -32.99 -20.27 13.04
CA PRO A 139 -34.02 -19.64 13.89
C PRO A 139 -34.70 -18.42 13.25
N TYR A 140 -34.24 -17.97 12.07
CA TYR A 140 -34.81 -16.88 11.28
C TYR A 140 -35.29 -17.44 9.94
N SER A 141 -36.27 -16.77 9.30
CA SER A 141 -36.66 -17.16 7.93
C SER A 141 -35.41 -17.20 7.06
N THR A 142 -35.17 -18.28 6.30
CA THR A 142 -34.00 -18.42 5.43
C THR A 142 -33.81 -17.18 4.56
N SER A 143 -34.92 -16.58 4.10
CA SER A 143 -34.93 -15.31 3.35
C SER A 143 -34.23 -14.13 4.03
N PHE A 144 -34.23 -14.00 5.37
CA PHE A 144 -33.59 -12.88 6.07
C PHE A 144 -32.07 -13.07 6.15
N VAL A 145 -31.63 -14.28 6.48
CA VAL A 145 -30.21 -14.63 6.57
C VAL A 145 -29.54 -14.55 5.20
N VAL A 146 -30.21 -15.07 4.16
CA VAL A 146 -29.73 -14.95 2.77
C VAL A 146 -29.61 -13.48 2.36
N ARG A 147 -30.59 -12.63 2.67
CA ARG A 147 -30.52 -11.18 2.36
C ARG A 147 -29.34 -10.50 3.03
N GLN A 148 -29.07 -10.82 4.29
CA GLN A 148 -27.96 -10.23 5.03
C GLN A 148 -26.61 -10.68 4.46
N MET A 149 -26.48 -11.95 4.07
CA MET A 149 -25.27 -12.47 3.43
C MET A 149 -25.02 -11.85 2.05
N LEU A 150 -26.06 -11.69 1.22
CA LEU A 150 -25.90 -11.04 -0.09
C LEU A 150 -25.67 -9.52 0.03
N ALA A 151 -26.19 -8.87 1.07
CA ALA A 151 -25.99 -7.43 1.25
C ALA A 151 -24.61 -7.08 1.82
N VAL A 152 -23.96 -8.01 2.54
CA VAL A 152 -22.72 -7.73 3.28
C VAL A 152 -21.54 -8.51 2.70
N THR A 153 -21.67 -9.83 2.56
CA THR A 153 -20.56 -10.71 2.16
C THR A 153 -20.22 -10.55 0.68
N PHE A 154 -21.20 -10.33 -0.20
CA PHE A 154 -20.95 -10.15 -1.64
C PHE A 154 -20.17 -8.88 -1.97
N PRO A 155 -20.58 -7.67 -1.49
CA PRO A 155 -19.79 -6.47 -1.73
C PRO A 155 -18.39 -6.54 -1.12
N SER A 156 -18.27 -7.09 0.10
CA SER A 156 -16.98 -7.28 0.78
C SER A 156 -16.03 -8.13 -0.06
N LEU A 157 -16.52 -9.28 -0.53
CA LEU A 157 -15.73 -10.23 -1.29
C LEU A 157 -15.29 -9.65 -2.66
N ILE A 158 -16.17 -8.94 -3.37
CA ILE A 158 -15.83 -8.22 -4.61
C ILE A 158 -14.67 -7.23 -4.36
N VAL A 159 -14.77 -6.43 -3.31
CA VAL A 159 -13.78 -5.42 -2.95
C VAL A 159 -12.44 -6.08 -2.59
N ASN A 160 -12.46 -7.13 -1.78
CA ASN A 160 -11.25 -7.82 -1.32
C ASN A 160 -10.53 -8.54 -2.47
N ILE A 161 -11.26 -9.17 -3.41
CA ILE A 161 -10.65 -9.76 -4.61
C ILE A 161 -9.94 -8.70 -5.45
N VAL A 162 -10.60 -7.58 -5.72
CA VAL A 162 -10.01 -6.49 -6.50
C VAL A 162 -8.75 -5.93 -5.83
N ARG A 163 -8.76 -5.79 -4.49
CA ARG A 163 -7.60 -5.35 -3.72
C ARG A 163 -6.43 -6.33 -3.79
N ILE A 164 -6.70 -7.63 -3.68
CA ILE A 164 -5.68 -8.68 -3.79
C ILE A 164 -5.07 -8.68 -5.19
N LEU A 165 -5.89 -8.64 -6.24
CA LEU A 165 -5.43 -8.62 -7.64
C LEU A 165 -4.54 -7.41 -7.96
N ARG A 166 -4.76 -6.28 -7.27
CA ARG A 166 -3.92 -5.08 -7.38
C ARG A 166 -2.59 -5.18 -6.63
N LEU A 167 -2.51 -6.03 -5.62
CA LEU A 167 -1.32 -6.20 -4.79
C LEU A 167 -0.33 -7.23 -5.36
N GLY A 168 -0.73 -8.10 -6.30
CA GLY A 168 0.21 -8.95 -7.04
C GLY A 168 -0.39 -10.23 -7.66
N GLU A 169 0.24 -10.68 -8.75
CA GLU A 169 -0.29 -11.58 -9.80
C GLU A 169 -0.44 -13.08 -9.43
N SER A 170 0.08 -13.55 -8.29
CA SER A 170 0.34 -14.99 -8.12
C SER A 170 -0.81 -15.87 -7.61
N TYR A 171 -1.93 -15.28 -7.19
CA TYR A 171 -3.04 -16.03 -6.57
C TYR A 171 -4.34 -16.05 -7.37
N GLY A 172 -4.41 -15.35 -8.51
CA GLY A 172 -5.63 -15.17 -9.28
C GLY A 172 -6.35 -16.50 -9.56
N GLU A 173 -5.65 -17.46 -10.16
CA GLU A 173 -6.29 -18.70 -10.65
C GLU A 173 -6.89 -19.56 -9.54
N HIS A 174 -6.15 -19.86 -8.46
CA HIS A 174 -6.67 -20.69 -7.35
C HIS A 174 -7.86 -20.00 -6.68
N LEU A 175 -7.76 -18.68 -6.49
CA LEU A 175 -8.83 -17.87 -5.91
C LEU A 175 -10.10 -17.91 -6.78
N PHE A 176 -9.98 -17.76 -8.10
CA PHE A 176 -11.12 -17.83 -9.02
C PHE A 176 -11.80 -19.20 -9.00
N VAL A 177 -11.03 -20.29 -8.95
CA VAL A 177 -11.57 -21.66 -8.85
C VAL A 177 -12.39 -21.81 -7.56
N GLU A 178 -11.87 -21.33 -6.44
CA GLU A 178 -12.53 -21.42 -5.15
C GLU A 178 -13.81 -20.58 -5.07
N LEU A 179 -13.78 -19.37 -5.63
CA LEU A 179 -14.92 -18.48 -5.75
C LEU A 179 -16.01 -19.07 -6.66
N ARG A 180 -15.66 -19.54 -7.86
CA ARG A 180 -16.61 -20.19 -8.78
C ARG A 180 -17.28 -21.41 -8.13
N SER A 181 -16.51 -22.22 -7.40
CA SER A 181 -17.05 -23.35 -6.63
C SER A 181 -18.06 -22.87 -5.58
N THR A 182 -17.74 -21.80 -4.86
CA THR A 182 -18.62 -21.21 -3.83
C THR A 182 -19.89 -20.63 -4.44
N VAL A 183 -19.82 -19.91 -5.58
CA VAL A 183 -20.99 -19.43 -6.32
C VAL A 183 -21.89 -20.55 -6.77
N ARG A 184 -21.31 -21.63 -7.29
CA ARG A 184 -22.08 -22.80 -7.72
C ARG A 184 -22.83 -23.40 -6.54
N ILE A 185 -22.15 -23.57 -5.40
CA ILE A 185 -22.77 -24.06 -4.16
C ILE A 185 -23.92 -23.15 -3.72
N MET A 186 -23.71 -21.83 -3.67
CA MET A 186 -24.77 -20.88 -3.31
C MET A 186 -25.94 -20.92 -4.29
N ARG A 187 -25.65 -21.05 -5.59
CA ARG A 187 -26.67 -21.19 -6.62
C ARG A 187 -27.51 -22.44 -6.40
N THR A 188 -26.88 -23.59 -6.16
CA THR A 188 -27.60 -24.84 -5.87
C THR A 188 -28.46 -24.70 -4.61
N CYS A 189 -27.95 -24.10 -3.53
CA CYS A 189 -28.75 -23.88 -2.31
C CYS A 189 -29.94 -22.91 -2.54
N MET A 190 -29.81 -21.96 -3.46
CA MET A 190 -30.85 -20.97 -3.76
C MET A 190 -31.85 -21.50 -4.80
N GLU A 191 -31.43 -22.36 -5.73
CA GLU A 191 -32.28 -23.13 -6.63
C GLU A 191 -33.16 -24.13 -5.85
N GLU A 192 -32.65 -24.67 -4.74
CA GLU A 192 -33.46 -25.47 -3.80
C GLU A 192 -34.53 -24.64 -3.04
N GLU A 193 -34.35 -23.32 -2.93
CA GLU A 193 -35.31 -22.36 -2.33
C GLU A 193 -36.09 -21.52 -3.37
N GLU A 194 -36.00 -21.85 -4.67
CA GLU A 194 -36.47 -21.07 -5.83
C GLU A 194 -37.96 -20.66 -5.78
N ALA A 195 -38.77 -21.29 -4.93
CA ALA A 195 -40.19 -21.02 -4.79
C ALA A 195 -40.55 -19.62 -4.24
N LEU A 196 -39.62 -18.82 -3.69
CA LEU A 196 -39.98 -17.68 -2.84
C LEU A 196 -39.56 -16.27 -3.31
N THR A 197 -38.53 -16.06 -4.15
CA THR A 197 -38.14 -14.67 -4.57
C THR A 197 -37.21 -14.57 -5.80
N PRO A 198 -37.67 -14.06 -6.97
CA PRO A 198 -36.90 -13.97 -8.23
C PRO A 198 -35.65 -13.06 -8.20
N GLN A 199 -35.57 -12.12 -7.25
CA GLN A 199 -34.45 -11.16 -7.12
C GLN A 199 -33.11 -11.86 -6.80
N PHE A 200 -33.19 -13.08 -6.31
CA PHE A 200 -32.06 -13.92 -5.91
C PHE A 200 -31.35 -14.58 -7.09
N THR A 201 -32.12 -15.10 -8.06
CA THR A 201 -31.58 -15.61 -9.32
C THR A 201 -30.85 -14.50 -10.07
N THR A 202 -31.39 -13.28 -10.04
CA THR A 202 -30.70 -12.11 -10.59
C THR A 202 -29.35 -11.92 -9.92
N ALA A 203 -29.28 -11.79 -8.58
CA ALA A 203 -28.03 -11.56 -7.82
C ALA A 203 -26.95 -12.64 -8.05
N LEU A 204 -27.33 -13.89 -8.30
CA LEU A 204 -26.38 -14.95 -8.64
C LEU A 204 -25.87 -14.84 -10.08
N VAL A 205 -26.73 -14.52 -11.04
CA VAL A 205 -26.34 -14.27 -12.44
C VAL A 205 -25.42 -13.05 -12.53
N VAL A 206 -25.77 -11.99 -11.78
CA VAL A 206 -24.95 -10.79 -11.56
C VAL A 206 -23.52 -11.17 -11.15
N PHE A 207 -23.39 -12.05 -10.17
CA PHE A 207 -22.11 -12.35 -9.56
C PHE A 207 -21.27 -13.32 -10.39
N ASP A 208 -21.92 -14.27 -11.04
CA ASP A 208 -21.29 -15.14 -12.04
C ASP A 208 -20.74 -14.29 -13.21
N GLN A 209 -21.51 -13.32 -13.70
CA GLN A 209 -21.05 -12.37 -14.70
C GLN A 209 -19.85 -11.55 -14.21
N PHE A 210 -19.91 -11.02 -12.98
CA PHE A 210 -18.79 -10.29 -12.39
C PHE A 210 -17.51 -11.15 -12.33
N LEU A 211 -17.60 -12.41 -11.89
CA LEU A 211 -16.43 -13.30 -11.83
C LEU A 211 -15.86 -13.60 -13.22
N ASN A 212 -16.72 -13.78 -14.23
CA ASN A 212 -16.28 -13.98 -15.62
C ASN A 212 -15.60 -12.72 -16.19
N ASP A 213 -16.17 -11.54 -15.96
CA ASP A 213 -15.59 -10.27 -16.40
C ASP A 213 -14.26 -10.01 -15.70
N LEU A 214 -14.18 -10.28 -14.39
CA LEU A 214 -12.97 -10.14 -13.59
C LEU A 214 -11.87 -11.09 -14.06
N GLU A 215 -12.19 -12.35 -14.35
CA GLU A 215 -11.24 -13.33 -14.88
C GLU A 215 -10.68 -12.90 -16.24
N HIS A 216 -11.55 -12.43 -17.14
CA HIS A 216 -11.12 -11.89 -18.44
C HIS A 216 -10.21 -10.69 -18.28
N HIS A 217 -10.55 -9.76 -17.38
CA HIS A 217 -9.72 -8.58 -17.09
C HIS A 217 -8.37 -8.92 -16.44
N VAL A 218 -8.28 -9.99 -15.65
CA VAL A 218 -7.02 -10.49 -15.09
C VAL A 218 -6.17 -11.16 -16.16
N GLN A 219 -6.77 -12.01 -17.01
CA GLN A 219 -6.09 -12.66 -18.13
C GLN A 219 -5.53 -11.63 -19.13
N ASP A 220 -6.28 -10.54 -19.37
CA ASP A 220 -5.87 -9.46 -20.27
C ASP A 220 -4.99 -8.39 -19.59
N GLY A 221 -4.74 -8.49 -18.29
CA GLY A 221 -3.98 -7.50 -17.51
C GLY A 221 -4.62 -6.10 -17.44
N THR A 222 -5.89 -5.97 -17.78
CA THR A 222 -6.58 -4.67 -17.96
C THR A 222 -7.10 -4.07 -16.66
N LEU A 223 -7.33 -4.88 -15.63
CA LEU A 223 -7.75 -4.45 -14.28
C LEU A 223 -6.75 -3.50 -13.60
N LEU A 224 -5.47 -3.58 -14.01
CA LEU A 224 -4.37 -2.80 -13.45
C LEU A 224 -4.32 -1.35 -13.96
N ALA A 225 -5.09 -1.00 -15.01
CA ALA A 225 -4.99 0.29 -15.69
C ALA A 225 -6.14 1.28 -15.41
N GLY A 226 -7.22 0.84 -14.73
CA GLY A 226 -8.47 1.59 -14.58
C GLY A 226 -8.66 2.32 -13.23
N THR A 227 -9.31 3.49 -13.26
CA THR A 227 -9.76 4.23 -12.07
C THR A 227 -11.21 3.92 -11.67
N THR A 228 -11.96 3.26 -12.55
CA THR A 228 -13.35 2.85 -12.34
C THR A 228 -13.59 1.51 -13.02
N ALA A 229 -14.16 0.54 -12.32
CA ALA A 229 -14.76 -0.64 -12.94
C ALA A 229 -16.25 -0.34 -13.09
N ASN A 230 -16.74 -0.40 -14.32
CA ASN A 230 -18.17 -0.38 -14.58
C ASN A 230 -18.58 -1.85 -14.73
N VAL A 231 -19.18 -2.42 -13.69
CA VAL A 231 -19.72 -3.77 -13.77
C VAL A 231 -21.19 -3.63 -14.14
N VAL A 232 -21.54 -4.07 -15.34
CA VAL A 232 -22.93 -4.03 -15.82
C VAL A 232 -23.60 -5.35 -15.46
N ILE A 233 -24.66 -5.22 -14.67
CA ILE A 233 -25.20 -6.28 -13.85
C ILE A 233 -26.72 -6.29 -14.06
N GLY A 234 -27.26 -7.18 -14.90
CA GLY A 234 -28.71 -7.30 -15.11
C GLY A 234 -29.42 -5.98 -15.49
N GLY A 235 -28.74 -5.06 -16.19
CA GLY A 235 -29.22 -3.71 -16.50
C GLY A 235 -28.89 -2.63 -15.45
N MET A 236 -28.41 -3.00 -14.27
CA MET A 236 -27.82 -2.10 -13.28
C MET A 236 -26.35 -1.83 -13.62
N ASN A 237 -25.95 -0.57 -13.64
CA ASN A 237 -24.55 -0.20 -13.79
C ASN A 237 -23.94 0.04 -12.41
N ILE A 238 -23.16 -0.93 -11.90
CA ILE A 238 -22.42 -0.77 -10.66
C ILE A 238 -21.08 -0.13 -11.01
N ARG A 239 -21.00 1.17 -10.74
CA ARG A 239 -19.78 1.95 -10.92
C ARG A 239 -18.95 1.87 -9.65
N LEU A 240 -17.97 0.97 -9.64
CA LEU A 240 -16.99 0.89 -8.57
C LEU A 240 -15.91 1.93 -8.86
N ASN A 241 -15.81 2.96 -8.01
CA ASN A 241 -14.67 3.85 -8.05
C ASN A 241 -13.47 3.11 -7.47
N LEU A 242 -12.61 2.62 -8.37
CA LEU A 242 -11.44 1.89 -7.96
C LEU A 242 -10.32 2.81 -7.44
N ARG A 243 -10.54 4.13 -7.31
CA ARG A 243 -9.65 4.99 -6.52
C ARG A 243 -9.94 4.92 -5.02
N ASP A 244 -11.14 4.52 -4.65
CA ASP A 244 -11.60 4.43 -3.26
C ASP A 244 -11.38 3.03 -2.65
N ILE A 245 -10.87 2.09 -3.47
CA ILE A 245 -10.63 0.66 -3.15
C ILE A 245 -9.14 0.36 -3.19
#